data_AF-A0A495JVJ7-F1
#
_entry.id   AF-A0A495JVJ7-F1
#
_cell.length_a   1.000
_cell.length_b   1.000
_cell.length_c   1.000
_cell.angle_alpha   90.00
_cell.angle_beta   90.00
_cell.angle_gamma   90.00
#
_symmetry.space_group_name_H-M   'P 1'
#
loop_
_entity.id
_entity.type
_entity.pdbx_description
1 polymer ?
#
loop_
_entity_poly.entity_id
_entity_poly.type
_entity_poly.pdbx_seq_one_letter_code
_entity_poly.pdbx_strand_id
1 'polypeptide(L)'
;MSDEQQDGAQPRSSRRTLFLSMGAAVASGLIGAVIAEGVGRFTSPGQAVRDDLAVDQAKRELARQKAPISANAYYYDRSDDARLWLFPQPLGADQRGRLLTPGLGSYRFPDEMLQTGNGIFAVLGTSPEHPNRLFTRIRLSLVGQGAEPVFVTQIRARVTRRDQPPAGACLFRGSQGEGEPLEIGFDLDEPDSVARIREPGDANLGVAYMDRHSVTLSPGEPLSIDVQAQTERSYCEWVVDLDLALGSEKRVITVDDNGRPFRSTNLAAHYQERYYTHVTDGWTPDGAGPFAGRID
;
A
#
# COMPACT_ATOMS: atom_id res chain seq x y z
N MET A 1 -68.03 -21.49 -30.03
CA MET A 1 -68.98 -22.60 -29.88
C MET A 1 -68.70 -23.55 -31.01
N SER A 2 -68.39 -24.80 -30.62
CA SER A 2 -68.40 -26.01 -31.46
C SER A 2 -67.23 -26.12 -32.45
N ASP A 3 -66.27 -27.01 -32.17
CA ASP A 3 -66.28 -28.46 -32.49
C ASP A 3 -65.87 -28.65 -33.95
N GLU A 4 -65.04 -29.60 -34.38
CA GLU A 4 -64.81 -30.94 -33.88
C GLU A 4 -63.58 -31.52 -34.63
N GLN A 5 -62.82 -32.38 -33.92
CA GLN A 5 -62.35 -33.72 -34.34
C GLN A 5 -61.61 -33.97 -35.67
N GLN A 6 -60.37 -34.52 -35.57
CA GLN A 6 -59.98 -35.93 -35.87
C GLN A 6 -59.67 -36.14 -37.37
N ASP A 7 -58.73 -36.95 -37.84
CA ASP A 7 -57.89 -38.03 -37.31
C ASP A 7 -56.75 -38.24 -38.33
N GLY A 8 -55.77 -39.11 -38.03
CA GLY A 8 -55.20 -39.95 -39.09
C GLY A 8 -53.72 -39.81 -39.46
N ALA A 9 -52.86 -40.27 -38.55
CA ALA A 9 -51.74 -41.20 -38.79
C ALA A 9 -50.67 -40.94 -39.88
N GLN A 10 -49.47 -40.49 -39.41
CA GLN A 10 -48.15 -41.18 -39.35
C GLN A 10 -47.62 -42.06 -40.52
N PRO A 11 -46.29 -42.35 -40.66
CA PRO A 11 -45.17 -42.13 -39.71
C PRO A 11 -43.80 -41.67 -40.29
N ARG A 12 -42.86 -41.48 -39.34
CA ARG A 12 -41.42 -41.81 -39.35
C ARG A 12 -40.37 -40.77 -39.80
N SER A 13 -39.66 -40.29 -38.76
CA SER A 13 -38.19 -40.30 -38.61
C SER A 13 -37.34 -39.49 -39.61
N SER A 14 -36.70 -38.41 -39.12
CA SER A 14 -35.23 -38.30 -39.08
C SER A 14 -34.78 -36.86 -38.79
N ARG A 15 -33.87 -36.74 -37.81
CA ARG A 15 -32.77 -35.76 -37.70
C ARG A 15 -33.08 -34.29 -38.04
N ARG A 16 -33.22 -33.46 -37.00
CA ARG A 16 -32.90 -32.02 -37.08
C ARG A 16 -31.52 -31.75 -36.49
N THR A 17 -30.63 -31.48 -37.44
CA THR A 17 -29.33 -30.83 -37.36
C THR A 17 -29.41 -29.53 -36.56
N LEU A 18 -28.55 -29.38 -35.56
CA LEU A 18 -28.26 -28.09 -34.93
C LEU A 18 -26.86 -27.67 -35.37
N PHE A 19 -26.80 -26.54 -36.06
CA PHE A 19 -25.59 -25.97 -36.62
C PHE A 19 -24.62 -25.53 -35.51
N LEU A 20 -23.39 -26.03 -35.57
CA LEU A 20 -22.22 -25.46 -34.90
C LEU A 20 -21.83 -24.15 -35.61
N SER A 21 -21.89 -23.03 -34.91
CA SER A 21 -21.08 -21.86 -35.25
C SER A 21 -19.83 -21.86 -34.37
N MET A 22 -18.72 -22.24 -34.98
CA MET A 22 -17.37 -22.10 -34.43
C MET A 22 -16.96 -20.62 -34.55
N GLY A 23 -16.91 -19.91 -33.43
CA GLY A 23 -16.30 -18.58 -33.32
C GLY A 23 -14.95 -18.70 -32.61
N ALA A 24 -13.90 -18.20 -33.24
CA ALA A 24 -12.50 -18.43 -32.91
C ALA A 24 -12.03 -17.79 -31.60
N ALA A 25 -10.94 -18.36 -31.09
CA ALA A 25 -10.21 -18.03 -29.88
C ALA A 25 -9.63 -16.61 -29.84
N VAL A 26 -9.61 -16.03 -28.65
CA VAL A 26 -8.49 -15.21 -28.18
C VAL A 26 -8.01 -15.82 -26.86
N ALA A 27 -6.78 -16.37 -26.91
CA ALA A 27 -6.00 -16.80 -25.77
C ALA A 27 -5.74 -15.59 -24.85
N SER A 28 -5.73 -15.71 -23.52
CA SER A 28 -4.63 -16.34 -22.78
C SER A 28 -5.02 -16.55 -21.31
N GLY A 29 -4.62 -17.68 -20.71
CA GLY A 29 -4.71 -17.92 -19.26
C GLY A 29 -5.52 -19.15 -18.79
N LEU A 30 -5.33 -20.30 -19.44
CA LEU A 30 -5.77 -21.66 -19.03
C LEU A 30 -5.28 -22.04 -17.60
N ILE A 31 -5.84 -22.92 -16.75
CA ILE A 31 -6.94 -23.93 -16.66
C ILE A 31 -6.92 -24.33 -15.15
N GLY A 32 -7.98 -24.73 -14.44
CA GLY A 32 -9.36 -25.00 -14.80
C GLY A 32 -10.17 -25.39 -13.56
N ALA A 33 -11.47 -25.13 -13.63
CA ALA A 33 -12.45 -25.68 -12.72
C ALA A 33 -12.77 -27.12 -13.16
N VAL A 34 -12.71 -28.08 -12.23
CA VAL A 34 -13.36 -29.38 -12.41
C VAL A 34 -14.73 -29.31 -11.75
N ILE A 35 -15.77 -29.38 -12.59
CA ILE A 35 -17.16 -29.54 -12.18
C ILE A 35 -17.31 -30.99 -11.69
N ALA A 36 -17.66 -31.17 -10.42
CA ALA A 36 -18.04 -32.47 -9.87
C ALA A 36 -19.53 -32.71 -10.12
N GLU A 37 -19.87 -33.38 -11.23
CA GLU A 37 -21.18 -34.01 -11.40
C GLU A 37 -21.23 -35.35 -10.66
N GLY A 38 -22.37 -35.61 -10.00
CA GLY A 38 -22.52 -36.62 -8.98
C GLY A 38 -22.51 -38.07 -9.46
N VAL A 39 -21.88 -38.92 -8.65
CA VAL A 39 -22.18 -40.35 -8.54
C VAL A 39 -22.10 -40.72 -7.06
N GLY A 40 -23.26 -40.97 -6.43
CA GLY A 40 -23.31 -41.60 -5.12
C GLY A 40 -23.25 -43.12 -5.26
N ARG A 41 -22.19 -43.75 -4.74
CA ARG A 41 -22.20 -44.86 -3.75
C ARG A 41 -20.95 -45.76 -3.82
N PHE A 42 -20.44 -46.06 -2.61
CA PHE A 42 -19.35 -46.99 -2.25
C PHE A 42 -17.91 -46.57 -2.54
N THR A 43 -17.50 -45.41 -2.05
CA THR A 43 -16.08 -45.23 -1.70
C THR A 43 -15.79 -46.05 -0.45
N SER A 44 -14.93 -47.08 -0.57
CA SER A 44 -14.49 -47.83 0.61
C SER A 44 -13.77 -46.88 1.59
N PRO A 45 -13.74 -47.14 2.91
CA PRO A 45 -13.04 -46.29 3.87
C PRO A 45 -11.58 -46.01 3.46
N GLY A 46 -10.91 -46.99 2.84
CA GLY A 46 -9.54 -46.83 2.34
C GLY A 46 -9.41 -46.03 1.04
N GLN A 47 -10.49 -45.81 0.30
CA GLN A 47 -10.50 -44.97 -0.92
C GLN A 47 -10.74 -43.51 -0.54
N ALA A 48 -11.71 -43.24 0.33
CA ALA A 48 -11.98 -41.89 0.86
C ALA A 48 -10.75 -41.28 1.54
N VAL A 49 -10.00 -42.07 2.33
CA VAL A 49 -8.75 -41.60 2.97
C VAL A 49 -7.65 -41.27 1.94
N ARG A 50 -7.56 -42.03 0.83
CA ARG A 50 -6.58 -41.73 -0.24
C ARG A 50 -6.97 -40.48 -1.01
N ASP A 51 -8.26 -40.31 -1.28
CA ASP A 51 -8.79 -39.15 -1.98
C ASP A 51 -8.59 -37.88 -1.12
N ASP A 52 -8.82 -37.95 0.20
CA ASP A 52 -8.52 -36.87 1.14
C ASP A 52 -7.02 -36.51 1.15
N LEU A 53 -6.14 -37.51 1.20
CA LEU A 53 -4.69 -37.28 1.13
C LEU A 53 -4.26 -36.65 -0.19
N ALA A 54 -4.85 -37.08 -1.32
CA ALA A 54 -4.57 -36.52 -2.64
C ALA A 54 -5.07 -35.07 -2.76
N VAL A 55 -6.25 -34.77 -2.21
CA VAL A 55 -6.80 -33.41 -2.14
C VAL A 55 -5.92 -32.52 -1.26
N ASP A 56 -5.46 -33.02 -0.11
CA ASP A 56 -4.58 -32.28 0.78
C ASP A 56 -3.20 -32.04 0.16
N GLN A 57 -2.65 -33.02 -0.56
CA GLN A 57 -1.42 -32.84 -1.33
C GLN A 57 -1.58 -31.81 -2.44
N ALA A 58 -2.65 -31.89 -3.23
CA ALA A 58 -2.94 -30.93 -4.29
C ALA A 58 -3.15 -29.51 -3.72
N LYS A 59 -3.86 -29.37 -2.59
CA LYS A 59 -3.99 -28.09 -1.88
C LYS A 59 -2.64 -27.55 -1.39
N ARG A 60 -1.76 -28.42 -0.87
CA ARG A 60 -0.40 -28.03 -0.44
C ARG A 60 0.48 -27.62 -1.62
N GLU A 61 0.40 -28.30 -2.74
CA GLU A 61 1.12 -27.94 -3.97
C GLU A 61 0.62 -26.61 -4.55
N LEU A 62 -0.69 -26.40 -4.59
CA LEU A 62 -1.28 -25.13 -5.00
C LEU A 62 -0.89 -23.99 -4.05
N ALA A 63 -0.86 -24.25 -2.74
CA ALA A 63 -0.43 -23.29 -1.72
C ALA A 63 1.06 -22.95 -1.83
N ARG A 64 1.91 -23.89 -2.27
CA ARG A 64 3.34 -23.61 -2.56
C ARG A 64 3.54 -22.71 -3.77
N GLN A 65 2.63 -22.74 -4.73
CA GLN A 65 2.67 -21.87 -5.91
C GLN A 65 2.17 -20.46 -5.62
N LYS A 66 1.29 -20.29 -4.62
CA LYS A 66 0.80 -18.98 -4.20
C LYS A 66 1.88 -18.22 -3.41
N ALA A 67 1.86 -16.89 -3.45
CA ALA A 67 2.71 -16.09 -2.58
C ALA A 67 2.43 -16.44 -1.10
N PRO A 68 3.46 -16.62 -0.26
CA PRO A 68 3.29 -17.09 1.12
C PRO A 68 2.53 -16.07 1.98
N ILE A 69 2.62 -14.79 1.62
CA ILE A 69 1.85 -13.69 2.20
C ILE A 69 1.33 -12.81 1.08
N SER A 70 0.22 -12.12 1.36
CA SER A 70 -0.16 -10.90 0.65
C SER A 70 0.40 -9.73 1.43
N ALA A 71 0.99 -8.77 0.74
CA ALA A 71 1.51 -7.56 1.35
C ALA A 71 1.10 -6.36 0.51
N ASN A 72 0.62 -5.31 1.17
CA ASN A 72 0.31 -4.03 0.57
C ASN A 72 0.74 -2.92 1.54
N ALA A 73 1.16 -1.79 0.98
CA ALA A 73 1.42 -0.61 1.78
C ALA A 73 0.91 0.64 1.07
N TYR A 74 0.51 1.62 1.86
CA TYR A 74 -0.06 2.87 1.35
C TYR A 74 0.24 4.01 2.30
N TYR A 75 0.28 5.23 1.76
CA TYR A 75 0.41 6.44 2.56
C TYR A 75 -0.72 6.54 3.57
N TYR A 76 -0.36 6.74 4.83
CA TYR A 76 -1.30 6.86 5.93
C TYR A 76 -1.10 8.21 6.61
N ASP A 77 -2.17 8.97 6.72
CA ASP A 77 -2.18 10.33 7.23
C ASP A 77 -3.16 10.45 8.39
N ARG A 78 -2.85 11.29 9.38
CA ARG A 78 -3.71 11.56 10.54
C ARG A 78 -4.11 13.03 10.54
N SER A 79 -5.38 13.30 10.88
CA SER A 79 -6.00 14.63 10.72
C SER A 79 -5.34 15.75 11.53
N ASP A 80 -4.58 15.40 12.55
CA ASP A 80 -4.02 16.26 13.58
C ASP A 80 -2.54 16.59 13.40
N ASP A 81 -1.86 15.95 12.45
CA ASP A 81 -0.44 16.20 12.19
C ASP A 81 -0.16 17.60 11.62
N ALA A 82 1.02 18.13 11.93
CA ALA A 82 1.60 19.22 11.16
C ALA A 82 2.05 18.70 9.79
N ARG A 83 1.59 19.32 8.71
CA ARG A 83 1.70 18.79 7.34
C ARG A 83 2.47 19.71 6.43
N LEU A 84 3.27 19.11 5.54
CA LEU A 84 3.93 19.79 4.44
C LEU A 84 3.56 19.16 3.10
N TRP A 85 3.33 20.02 2.11
CA TRP A 85 3.31 19.65 0.70
C TRP A 85 4.47 20.34 0.01
N LEU A 86 5.39 19.54 -0.53
CA LEU A 86 6.65 19.99 -1.10
C LEU A 86 6.66 19.71 -2.60
N PHE A 87 6.91 20.73 -3.40
CA PHE A 87 6.87 20.64 -4.85
C PHE A 87 8.23 20.97 -5.46
N PRO A 88 8.69 20.21 -6.47
CA PRO A 88 9.98 20.45 -7.11
C PRO A 88 10.03 21.76 -7.90
N GLN A 89 8.88 22.30 -8.30
CA GLN A 89 8.73 23.56 -9.02
C GLN A 89 7.81 24.52 -8.25
N PRO A 90 7.95 25.84 -8.47
CA PRO A 90 6.98 26.83 -8.02
C PRO A 90 5.57 26.50 -8.51
N LEU A 91 4.55 26.99 -7.82
CA LEU A 91 3.18 26.75 -8.23
C LEU A 91 2.83 27.54 -9.49
N GLY A 92 2.14 26.90 -10.44
CA GLY A 92 1.58 27.56 -11.62
C GLY A 92 0.55 28.63 -11.22
N ALA A 93 0.27 29.58 -12.13
CA ALA A 93 -0.66 30.68 -11.85
C ALA A 93 -2.04 30.18 -11.39
N ASP A 94 -2.57 29.14 -12.02
CA ASP A 94 -3.87 28.55 -11.67
C ASP A 94 -3.83 27.84 -10.31
N GLN A 95 -2.74 27.13 -10.00
CA GLN A 95 -2.54 26.50 -8.70
C GLN A 95 -2.49 27.57 -7.60
N ARG A 96 -1.71 28.64 -7.81
CA ARG A 96 -1.67 29.77 -6.86
C ARG A 96 -3.03 30.42 -6.69
N GLY A 97 -3.73 30.69 -7.78
CA GLY A 97 -5.07 31.29 -7.74
C GLY A 97 -6.06 30.45 -6.93
N ARG A 98 -6.09 29.13 -7.16
CA ARG A 98 -6.94 28.19 -6.41
C ARG A 98 -6.53 28.05 -4.94
N LEU A 99 -5.23 28.00 -4.66
CA LEU A 99 -4.71 27.88 -3.28
C LEU A 99 -5.12 29.08 -2.43
N LEU A 100 -5.02 30.29 -3.00
CA LEU A 100 -5.29 31.56 -2.32
C LEU A 100 -6.77 31.97 -2.34
N THR A 101 -7.66 31.18 -2.95
CA THR A 101 -9.09 31.47 -2.95
C THR A 101 -9.69 31.05 -1.60
N PRO A 102 -10.30 31.97 -0.83
CA PRO A 102 -10.88 31.64 0.47
C PRO A 102 -11.98 30.57 0.40
N GLY A 103 -12.03 29.69 1.40
CA GLY A 103 -13.08 28.67 1.56
C GLY A 103 -12.56 27.25 1.76
N LEU A 104 -13.46 26.33 2.12
CA LEU A 104 -13.14 24.93 2.47
C LEU A 104 -12.40 24.17 1.35
N GLY A 105 -12.56 24.55 0.08
CA GLY A 105 -11.85 23.94 -1.05
C GLY A 105 -10.34 24.15 -1.00
N SER A 106 -9.89 25.33 -0.54
CA SER A 106 -8.45 25.63 -0.38
C SER A 106 -7.76 24.73 0.66
N TYR A 107 -8.52 24.23 1.64
CA TYR A 107 -7.99 23.35 2.69
C TYR A 107 -7.60 21.96 2.18
N ARG A 108 -8.29 21.43 1.17
CA ARG A 108 -8.01 20.10 0.57
C ARG A 108 -7.20 20.19 -0.72
N PHE A 109 -7.12 21.37 -1.31
CA PHE A 109 -6.50 21.57 -2.61
C PHE A 109 -5.03 21.07 -2.70
N PRO A 110 -4.18 21.23 -1.66
CA PRO A 110 -2.83 20.65 -1.71
C PRO A 110 -2.81 19.14 -1.90
N ASP A 111 -3.77 18.40 -1.32
CA ASP A 111 -3.89 16.95 -1.51
C ASP A 111 -4.30 16.61 -2.95
N GLU A 112 -5.18 17.40 -3.57
CA GLU A 112 -5.53 17.28 -5.00
C GLU A 112 -4.31 17.53 -5.91
N MET A 113 -3.46 18.48 -5.54
CA MET A 113 -2.23 18.76 -6.28
C MET A 113 -1.23 17.59 -6.22
N LEU A 114 -1.22 16.80 -5.15
CA LEU A 114 -0.39 15.59 -5.08
C LEU A 114 -0.87 14.48 -6.01
N GLN A 115 -2.19 14.38 -6.24
CA GLN A 115 -2.75 13.35 -7.13
C GLN A 115 -2.42 13.60 -8.60
N THR A 116 -2.20 14.86 -8.97
CA THR A 116 -2.02 15.31 -10.36
C THR A 116 -0.59 15.77 -10.66
N GLY A 117 0.24 15.95 -9.64
CA GLY A 117 1.58 16.52 -9.74
C GLY A 117 2.65 15.66 -9.10
N ASN A 118 3.90 16.13 -9.19
CA ASN A 118 5.06 15.44 -8.64
C ASN A 118 5.44 15.94 -7.23
N GLY A 119 4.44 16.35 -6.45
CA GLY A 119 4.64 16.82 -5.08
C GLY A 119 4.85 15.66 -4.10
N ILE A 120 5.33 16.00 -2.91
CA ILE A 120 5.59 15.08 -1.82
C ILE A 120 4.82 15.56 -0.60
N PHE A 121 4.09 14.64 0.02
CA PHE A 121 3.50 14.82 1.33
C PHE A 121 4.50 14.42 2.41
N ALA A 122 4.64 15.25 3.44
CA ALA A 122 5.40 14.92 4.63
C ALA A 122 4.69 15.43 5.89
N VAL A 123 4.89 14.72 6.99
CA VAL A 123 4.51 15.17 8.33
C VAL A 123 5.72 15.82 8.99
N LEU A 124 5.51 16.97 9.62
CA LEU A 124 6.53 17.61 10.45
C LEU A 124 6.51 17.01 11.84
N GLY A 125 7.63 16.41 12.22
CA GLY A 125 7.96 16.09 13.59
C GLY A 125 8.71 17.21 14.26
N THR A 126 8.37 17.46 15.51
CA THR A 126 9.12 18.35 16.39
C THR A 126 9.65 17.55 17.58
N SER A 127 10.96 17.42 17.70
CA SER A 127 11.62 17.04 18.96
C SER A 127 12.66 18.09 19.36
N PRO A 128 13.09 18.14 20.63
CA PRO A 128 14.11 19.09 21.06
C PRO A 128 15.41 19.03 20.24
N GLU A 129 15.79 17.82 19.81
CA GLU A 129 17.01 17.58 19.03
C GLU A 129 16.79 17.83 17.54
N HIS A 130 15.58 17.58 17.04
CA HIS A 130 15.23 17.68 15.62
C HIS A 130 13.93 18.48 15.43
N PRO A 131 13.99 19.82 15.50
CA PRO A 131 12.79 20.67 15.53
C PRO A 131 12.01 20.70 14.22
N ASN A 132 12.61 20.25 13.11
CA ASN A 132 11.99 20.28 11.79
C ASN A 132 12.20 18.96 11.01
N ARG A 133 12.10 17.81 11.67
CA ARG A 133 12.30 16.52 10.99
C ARG A 133 11.06 16.17 10.16
N LEU A 134 11.27 15.78 8.90
CA LEU A 134 10.18 15.33 8.04
C LEU A 134 10.01 13.84 8.09
N PHE A 135 8.75 13.44 8.00
CA PHE A 135 8.32 12.06 8.11
C PHE A 135 7.38 11.66 7.00
N THR A 136 7.65 10.49 6.44
CA THR A 136 6.70 9.79 5.58
C THR A 136 6.02 8.70 6.40
N ARG A 137 4.70 8.70 6.43
CA ARG A 137 3.92 7.70 7.14
C ARG A 137 3.25 6.76 6.15
N ILE A 138 3.42 5.47 6.37
CA ILE A 138 2.76 4.42 5.60
C ILE A 138 2.13 3.42 6.57
N ARG A 139 1.06 2.76 6.12
CA ARG A 139 0.57 1.55 6.77
C ARG A 139 0.98 0.36 5.93
N LEU A 140 1.69 -0.58 6.54
CA LEU A 140 2.01 -1.88 5.96
C LEU A 140 0.97 -2.89 6.43
N SER A 141 0.26 -3.52 5.50
CA SER A 141 -0.72 -4.55 5.76
C SER A 141 -0.26 -5.88 5.17
N LEU A 142 -0.21 -6.91 6.00
CA LEU A 142 0.25 -8.26 5.68
C LEU A 142 -0.86 -9.25 5.99
N VAL A 143 -0.99 -10.29 5.16
CA VAL A 143 -1.90 -11.41 5.42
C VAL A 143 -1.21 -12.71 5.07
N GLY A 144 -1.18 -13.66 6.00
CA GLY A 144 -0.70 -15.02 5.74
C GLY A 144 -1.56 -15.71 4.66
N GLN A 145 -0.95 -16.14 3.57
CA GLN A 145 -1.66 -16.83 2.47
C GLN A 145 -1.24 -18.29 2.28
N GLY A 146 -0.09 -18.69 2.83
CA GLY A 146 0.39 -20.06 2.82
C GLY A 146 -0.47 -21.00 3.66
N ALA A 147 -0.29 -22.30 3.45
CA ALA A 147 -0.89 -23.34 4.29
C ALA A 147 -0.15 -23.52 5.64
N GLU A 148 1.10 -23.06 5.71
CA GLU A 148 1.96 -23.11 6.88
C GLU A 148 2.23 -21.68 7.39
N PRO A 149 2.51 -21.51 8.69
CA PRO A 149 2.93 -20.21 9.24
C PRO A 149 4.19 -19.67 8.55
N VAL A 150 4.22 -18.36 8.35
CA VAL A 150 5.35 -17.63 7.76
C VAL A 150 6.01 -16.78 8.83
N PHE A 151 7.33 -16.88 8.96
CA PHE A 151 8.10 -16.06 9.88
C PHE A 151 8.68 -14.87 9.12
N VAL A 152 8.41 -13.65 9.58
CA VAL A 152 9.09 -12.45 9.09
C VAL A 152 10.36 -12.29 9.93
N THR A 153 11.52 -12.39 9.28
CA THR A 153 12.83 -12.35 9.94
C THR A 153 13.51 -11.00 9.86
N GLN A 154 13.13 -10.18 8.88
CA GLN A 154 13.61 -8.80 8.75
C GLN A 154 12.58 -7.95 8.02
N ILE A 155 12.49 -6.69 8.42
CA ILE A 155 11.74 -5.66 7.71
C ILE A 155 12.73 -4.53 7.46
N ARG A 156 12.97 -4.15 6.21
CA ARG A 156 13.89 -3.05 5.87
C ARG A 156 13.33 -2.14 4.79
N ALA A 157 13.66 -0.87 4.86
CA ALA A 157 13.53 0.03 3.72
C ALA A 157 14.76 -0.10 2.82
N ARG A 158 14.52 -0.27 1.52
CA ARG A 158 15.57 -0.20 0.51
C ARG A 158 15.38 1.04 -0.33
N VAL A 159 16.33 1.98 -0.21
CA VAL A 159 16.38 3.18 -1.05
C VAL A 159 16.79 2.79 -2.46
N THR A 160 15.94 3.10 -3.44
CA THR A 160 16.15 2.80 -4.87
C THR A 160 16.71 3.99 -5.63
N ARG A 161 16.46 5.21 -5.16
CA ARG A 161 17.01 6.46 -5.72
C ARG A 161 17.17 7.51 -4.64
N ARG A 162 18.20 8.35 -4.80
CA ARG A 162 18.40 9.58 -4.04
C ARG A 162 18.51 10.79 -4.96
N ASP A 163 18.04 11.93 -4.48
CA ASP A 163 18.15 13.21 -5.18
C ASP A 163 18.19 14.38 -4.16
N GLN A 164 18.35 15.60 -4.66
CA GLN A 164 18.22 16.80 -3.84
C GLN A 164 16.77 17.00 -3.36
N PRO A 165 16.55 17.50 -2.14
CA PRO A 165 15.23 17.92 -1.69
C PRO A 165 14.55 18.89 -2.67
N PRO A 166 13.22 18.77 -2.91
CA PRO A 166 12.49 19.69 -3.76
C PRO A 166 12.53 21.11 -3.17
N ALA A 167 12.84 22.10 -4.01
CA ALA A 167 13.07 23.49 -3.60
C ALA A 167 12.13 24.50 -4.30
N GLY A 168 11.07 24.00 -4.95
CA GLY A 168 10.10 24.83 -5.68
C GLY A 168 9.15 25.54 -4.75
N ALA A 169 8.11 24.83 -4.30
CA ALA A 169 7.11 25.36 -3.37
C ALA A 169 7.01 24.52 -2.10
N CYS A 170 6.86 25.18 -0.95
CA CYS A 170 6.61 24.56 0.35
C CYS A 170 5.30 25.10 0.93
N LEU A 171 4.33 24.23 1.14
CA LEU A 171 3.05 24.56 1.76
C LEU A 171 3.03 23.90 3.13
N PHE A 172 2.85 24.68 4.19
CA PHE A 172 2.84 24.19 5.57
C PHE A 172 1.50 24.44 6.26
N ARG A 173 1.04 23.43 7.01
CA ARG A 173 -0.10 23.50 7.91
C ARG A 173 0.32 23.01 9.30
N GLY A 174 0.05 23.82 10.32
CA GLY A 174 0.30 23.45 11.71
C GLY A 174 -0.58 22.29 12.18
N SER A 175 -0.13 21.62 13.24
CA SER A 175 -0.87 20.54 13.90
C SER A 175 -2.19 21.04 14.51
N GLN A 176 -3.18 20.15 14.65
CA GLN A 176 -4.46 20.40 15.31
C GLN A 176 -4.71 19.45 16.48
N GLY A 177 -3.68 18.75 16.98
CA GLY A 177 -3.80 17.77 18.05
C GLY A 177 -2.56 16.91 18.26
N GLU A 178 -2.60 16.04 19.26
CA GLU A 178 -1.52 15.11 19.58
C GLU A 178 -1.88 13.72 19.05
N GLY A 179 -1.07 13.23 18.10
CA GLY A 179 -1.28 11.92 17.49
C GLY A 179 -0.70 10.77 18.30
N GLU A 180 -1.34 9.60 18.24
CA GLU A 180 -0.87 8.38 18.91
C GLU A 180 0.55 7.93 18.48
N PRO A 181 1.26 7.09 19.24
CA PRO A 181 2.54 6.58 18.80
C PRO A 181 2.42 5.69 17.56
N LEU A 182 3.30 5.89 16.56
CA LEU A 182 3.58 4.89 15.53
C LEU A 182 4.53 3.83 16.10
N GLU A 183 4.44 2.58 15.63
CA GLU A 183 5.14 1.44 16.23
C GLU A 183 6.61 1.31 15.80
N ILE A 184 6.89 1.49 14.50
CA ILE A 184 8.24 1.33 13.95
C ILE A 184 8.61 2.45 12.99
N GLY A 185 9.90 2.60 12.73
CA GLY A 185 10.37 3.47 11.66
C GLY A 185 11.68 3.06 11.00
N PHE A 186 11.97 3.76 9.91
CA PHE A 186 13.15 3.60 9.08
C PHE A 186 13.94 4.90 9.06
N ASP A 187 15.23 4.83 9.39
CA ASP A 187 16.17 5.87 9.00
C ASP A 187 16.73 5.52 7.63
N LEU A 188 16.24 6.22 6.60
CA LEU A 188 16.63 5.98 5.22
C LEU A 188 18.08 6.38 4.97
N ASP A 189 18.75 7.07 5.89
CA ASP A 189 20.15 7.45 5.78
C ASP A 189 21.13 6.40 6.29
N GLU A 190 20.62 5.35 6.94
CA GLU A 190 21.40 4.17 7.30
C GLU A 190 21.74 3.32 6.06
N PRO A 191 22.94 2.70 5.99
CA PRO A 191 23.29 1.78 4.91
C PRO A 191 22.35 0.57 4.81
N ASP A 192 21.89 0.07 5.95
CA ASP A 192 20.87 -0.97 6.07
C ASP A 192 19.72 -0.44 6.93
N SER A 193 18.71 0.11 6.29
CA SER A 193 17.58 0.78 6.94
C SER A 193 16.58 -0.24 7.48
N VAL A 194 16.95 -0.92 8.56
CA VAL A 194 16.09 -1.90 9.23
C VAL A 194 14.98 -1.20 10.00
N ALA A 195 13.85 -1.89 10.18
CA ALA A 195 12.77 -1.42 11.04
C ALA A 195 13.28 -1.30 12.48
N ARG A 196 13.15 -0.12 13.07
CA ARG A 196 13.50 0.17 14.47
C ARG A 196 12.26 0.54 15.26
N ILE A 197 12.26 0.20 16.55
CA ILE A 197 11.22 0.63 17.48
C ILE A 197 11.29 2.15 17.63
N ARG A 198 10.15 2.82 17.55
CA ARG A 198 10.09 4.25 17.83
C ARG A 198 10.04 4.48 19.35
N GLU A 199 10.85 5.42 19.83
CA GLU A 199 10.86 5.74 21.26
C GLU A 199 9.64 6.61 21.63
N PRO A 200 8.93 6.31 22.74
CA PRO A 200 7.77 7.10 23.17
C PRO A 200 8.13 8.57 23.41
N GLY A 201 7.33 9.48 22.87
CA GLY A 201 7.51 10.93 23.07
C GLY A 201 8.63 11.56 22.26
N ASP A 202 9.37 10.80 21.43
CA ASP A 202 10.44 11.34 20.60
C ASP A 202 10.24 10.99 19.10
N ALA A 203 10.92 11.76 18.26
CA ALA A 203 11.15 11.54 16.84
C ALA A 203 12.27 10.52 16.57
N ASN A 204 12.82 9.91 17.63
CA ASN A 204 14.01 9.08 17.57
C ASN A 204 13.69 7.58 17.41
N LEU A 205 14.60 6.88 16.73
CA LEU A 205 14.52 5.44 16.46
C LEU A 205 15.50 4.71 17.38
N GLY A 206 14.97 3.76 18.14
CA GLY A 206 15.73 2.94 19.08
C GLY A 206 16.34 1.72 18.42
N VAL A 207 16.27 0.59 19.14
CA VAL A 207 16.81 -0.71 18.69
C VAL A 207 16.01 -1.31 17.52
N ALA A 208 16.62 -2.26 16.80
CA ALA A 208 15.94 -2.98 15.73
C ALA A 208 14.70 -3.72 16.25
N TYR A 209 13.62 -3.66 15.49
CA TYR A 209 12.31 -4.20 15.87
C TYR A 209 12.36 -5.72 16.02
N MET A 210 13.05 -6.41 15.10
CA MET A 210 13.21 -7.88 15.10
C MET A 210 14.11 -8.42 16.22
N ASP A 211 14.88 -7.57 16.90
CA ASP A 211 15.67 -8.00 18.08
C ASP A 211 14.79 -8.15 19.34
N ARG A 212 13.60 -7.54 19.33
CA ARG A 212 12.66 -7.51 20.46
C ARG A 212 11.32 -8.16 20.16
N HIS A 213 11.00 -8.36 18.89
CA HIS A 213 9.71 -8.88 18.44
C HIS A 213 9.91 -10.02 17.46
N SER A 214 9.02 -11.00 17.54
CA SER A 214 8.85 -12.04 16.54
C SER A 214 7.53 -11.81 15.81
N VAL A 215 7.58 -11.79 14.47
CA VAL A 215 6.38 -11.67 13.64
C VAL A 215 6.17 -12.99 12.92
N THR A 216 5.04 -13.64 13.25
CA THR A 216 4.60 -14.88 12.61
C THR A 216 3.20 -14.65 12.06
N LEU A 217 2.95 -15.07 10.82
CA LEU A 217 1.65 -14.95 10.17
C LEU A 217 1.11 -16.34 9.88
N SER A 218 0.08 -16.72 10.61
CA SER A 218 -0.70 -17.94 10.37
C SER A 218 -1.55 -17.81 9.10
N PRO A 219 -2.04 -18.92 8.52
CA PRO A 219 -2.95 -18.86 7.37
C PRO A 219 -4.18 -17.97 7.66
N GLY A 220 -4.36 -16.92 6.86
CA GLY A 220 -5.45 -15.95 7.00
C GLY A 220 -5.25 -14.88 8.08
N GLU A 221 -4.15 -14.91 8.83
CA GLU A 221 -3.88 -13.94 9.90
C GLU A 221 -3.50 -12.57 9.31
N PRO A 222 -4.25 -11.50 9.63
CA PRO A 222 -3.90 -10.15 9.23
C PRO A 222 -2.98 -9.49 10.26
N LEU A 223 -2.00 -8.74 9.76
CA LEU A 223 -1.16 -7.84 10.56
C LEU A 223 -1.10 -6.48 9.88
N SER A 224 -1.29 -5.41 10.63
CA SER A 224 -1.10 -4.04 10.15
C SER A 224 -0.11 -3.32 11.05
N ILE A 225 0.90 -2.71 10.44
CA ILE A 225 1.98 -2.01 11.13
C ILE A 225 2.00 -0.58 10.59
N ASP A 226 1.90 0.37 11.51
CA ASP A 226 2.11 1.79 11.22
C ASP A 226 3.60 2.10 11.19
N VAL A 227 4.08 2.61 10.06
CA VAL A 227 5.51 2.81 9.79
C VAL A 227 5.80 4.26 9.47
N GLN A 228 6.93 4.74 10.00
CA GLN A 228 7.45 6.08 9.75
C GLN A 228 8.83 6.03 9.11
N ALA A 229 9.04 6.67 7.96
CA ALA A 229 10.35 6.82 7.37
C ALA A 229 10.85 8.25 7.48
N GLN A 230 12.16 8.41 7.73
CA GLN A 230 12.84 9.69 7.83
C GLN A 230 14.13 9.70 7.02
N THR A 231 14.56 10.89 6.61
CA THR A 231 15.89 11.16 6.05
C THR A 231 16.27 12.60 6.40
N GLU A 232 17.53 12.81 6.74
CA GLU A 232 18.08 14.12 7.10
C GLU A 232 18.84 14.78 5.94
N ARG A 233 19.04 14.08 4.82
CA ARG A 233 20.00 14.52 3.80
C ARG A 233 19.42 14.74 2.42
N SER A 234 18.39 13.98 2.05
CA SER A 234 18.03 13.85 0.63
C SER A 234 16.55 13.62 0.39
N TYR A 235 16.13 13.82 -0.85
CA TYR A 235 14.98 13.12 -1.38
C TYR A 235 15.35 11.65 -1.60
N CYS A 236 14.47 10.73 -1.20
CA CYS A 236 14.62 9.29 -1.37
C CYS A 236 13.36 8.69 -2.00
N GLU A 237 13.56 7.86 -3.02
CA GLU A 237 12.58 6.85 -3.43
C GLU A 237 12.98 5.53 -2.80
N TRP A 238 12.01 4.80 -2.23
CA TRP A 238 12.28 3.58 -1.47
C TRP A 238 11.11 2.60 -1.50
N VAL A 239 11.42 1.34 -1.21
CA VAL A 239 10.47 0.23 -1.08
C VAL A 239 10.71 -0.51 0.23
N VAL A 240 9.74 -1.28 0.71
CA VAL A 240 9.90 -2.13 1.89
C VAL A 240 10.24 -3.54 1.44
N ASP A 241 11.36 -4.09 1.88
CA ASP A 241 11.67 -5.50 1.72
C ASP A 241 11.35 -6.25 3.03
N LEU A 242 10.66 -7.38 2.88
CA LEU A 242 10.35 -8.33 3.94
C LEU A 242 11.14 -9.61 3.71
N ASP A 243 12.05 -9.94 4.62
CA ASP A 243 12.71 -11.23 4.62
C ASP A 243 11.85 -12.24 5.35
N LEU A 244 11.53 -13.33 4.67
CA LEU A 244 10.64 -14.38 5.15
C LEU A 244 11.40 -15.70 5.27
N ALA A 245 11.10 -16.45 6.33
CA ALA A 245 11.47 -17.85 6.48
C ALA A 245 10.21 -18.73 6.35
N LEU A 246 10.27 -19.67 5.40
CA LEU A 246 9.22 -20.62 5.03
C LEU A 246 9.75 -22.04 5.28
N GLY A 247 9.79 -22.45 6.55
CA GLY A 247 10.51 -23.66 6.94
C GLY A 247 12.02 -23.53 6.63
N SER A 248 12.52 -24.28 5.64
CA SER A 248 13.92 -24.22 5.22
C SER A 248 14.21 -23.21 4.10
N GLU A 249 13.19 -22.66 3.44
CA GLU A 249 13.35 -21.69 2.36
C GLU A 249 13.38 -20.26 2.94
N LYS A 250 14.22 -19.40 2.35
CA LYS A 250 14.18 -17.94 2.59
C LYS A 250 13.67 -17.24 1.35
N ARG A 251 12.81 -16.24 1.54
CA ARG A 251 12.24 -15.45 0.44
C ARG A 251 12.22 -13.98 0.81
N VAL A 252 12.45 -13.11 -0.16
CA VAL A 252 12.26 -11.66 0.01
C VAL A 252 11.03 -11.23 -0.75
N ILE A 253 10.16 -10.46 -0.11
CA ILE A 253 9.03 -9.80 -0.78
C ILE A 253 9.23 -8.31 -0.70
N THR A 254 9.18 -7.65 -1.86
CA THR A 254 9.22 -6.19 -1.95
C THR A 254 7.80 -5.64 -2.00
N VAL A 255 7.54 -4.62 -1.21
CA VAL A 255 6.27 -3.91 -1.08
C VAL A 255 6.50 -2.44 -1.43
N ASP A 256 5.65 -1.92 -2.30
CA ASP A 256 5.68 -0.55 -2.80
C ASP A 256 4.28 0.09 -2.75
N ASP A 257 4.15 1.35 -3.17
CA ASP A 257 2.86 2.02 -3.34
C ASP A 257 2.29 1.73 -4.73
N ASN A 258 1.63 0.57 -4.86
CA ASN A 258 0.88 0.19 -6.05
C ASN A 258 1.70 0.27 -7.35
N GLY A 259 2.92 -0.27 -7.33
CA GLY A 259 3.87 -0.27 -8.44
C GLY A 259 4.78 0.97 -8.50
N ARG A 260 4.73 1.84 -7.50
CA ARG A 260 5.60 3.03 -7.38
C ARG A 260 6.35 3.02 -6.05
N PRO A 261 7.62 3.43 -6.01
CA PRO A 261 8.33 3.56 -4.74
C PRO A 261 7.68 4.65 -3.88
N PHE A 262 7.77 4.47 -2.56
CA PHE A 262 7.49 5.52 -1.60
C PHE A 262 8.50 6.64 -1.75
N ARG A 263 8.08 7.84 -1.37
CA ARG A 263 8.88 9.07 -1.45
C ARG A 263 8.98 9.73 -0.09
N SER A 264 10.22 10.00 0.32
CA SER A 264 10.57 10.75 1.53
C SER A 264 11.55 11.86 1.17
N THR A 265 11.58 12.94 1.92
CA THR A 265 12.54 14.02 1.71
C THR A 265 12.83 14.73 3.00
N ASN A 266 14.01 15.36 3.08
CA ASN A 266 14.24 16.44 4.04
C ASN A 266 13.76 17.79 3.46
N LEU A 267 13.78 18.84 4.28
CA LEU A 267 13.56 20.21 3.86
C LEU A 267 14.72 20.71 2.97
N ALA A 268 14.38 21.47 1.93
CA ALA A 268 15.37 22.25 1.20
C ALA A 268 15.89 23.42 2.05
N ALA A 269 17.15 23.80 1.84
CA ALA A 269 17.75 24.97 2.48
C ALA A 269 17.04 26.29 2.08
N HIS A 270 16.43 26.33 0.89
CA HIS A 270 15.75 27.49 0.37
C HIS A 270 14.64 27.08 -0.62
N TYR A 271 13.43 27.57 -0.41
CA TYR A 271 12.30 27.43 -1.31
C TYR A 271 12.07 28.71 -2.12
N GLN A 272 11.65 28.56 -3.38
CA GLN A 272 11.28 29.70 -4.22
C GLN A 272 9.93 30.31 -3.79
N GLU A 273 8.99 29.46 -3.35
CA GLU A 273 7.71 29.89 -2.81
C GLU A 273 7.41 29.15 -1.50
N ARG A 274 6.89 29.88 -0.51
CA ARG A 274 6.39 29.29 0.73
C ARG A 274 4.98 29.79 0.99
N TYR A 275 4.17 28.90 1.55
CA TYR A 275 2.80 29.19 1.97
C TYR A 275 2.54 28.53 3.31
N TYR A 276 1.69 29.17 4.10
CA TYR A 276 1.28 28.67 5.41
C TYR A 276 -0.22 28.90 5.59
N THR A 277 -0.88 28.02 6.34
CA THR A 277 -2.29 28.18 6.64
C THR A 277 -2.52 28.95 7.94
N HIS A 278 -3.36 29.97 7.87
CA HIS A 278 -4.07 30.54 9.01
C HIS A 278 -5.43 29.91 9.18
N VAL A 279 -5.86 29.73 10.43
CA VAL A 279 -7.20 29.22 10.75
C VAL A 279 -8.29 30.11 10.13
N THR A 280 -8.10 31.44 10.16
CA THR A 280 -9.07 32.44 9.70
C THR A 280 -8.96 32.76 8.22
N ASP A 281 -7.74 32.85 7.69
CA ASP A 281 -7.47 33.43 6.36
C ASP A 281 -7.14 32.38 5.29
N GLY A 282 -7.03 31.10 5.67
CA GLY A 282 -6.63 30.03 4.77
C GLY A 282 -5.14 30.13 4.41
N TRP A 283 -4.79 29.79 3.17
CA TRP A 283 -3.39 29.82 2.72
C TRP A 283 -2.90 31.24 2.44
N THR A 284 -1.76 31.61 3.04
CA THR A 284 -1.10 32.90 2.86
C THR A 284 0.33 32.70 2.33
N PRO A 285 0.80 33.51 1.36
CA PRO A 285 2.19 33.48 0.92
C PRO A 285 3.15 33.96 2.02
N ASP A 286 4.30 33.30 2.15
CA ASP A 286 5.42 33.69 3.04
C ASP A 286 6.71 33.99 2.27
N GLY A 287 6.62 34.17 0.94
CA GLY A 287 7.76 34.49 0.08
C GLY A 287 8.82 33.38 -0.01
N ALA A 288 9.96 33.70 -0.61
CA ALA A 288 11.09 32.79 -0.76
C ALA A 288 11.93 32.71 0.52
N GLY A 289 12.61 31.58 0.76
CA GLY A 289 13.49 31.43 1.92
C GLY A 289 13.56 30.01 2.48
N PRO A 290 14.28 29.80 3.59
CA PRO A 290 14.27 28.53 4.32
C PRO A 290 12.87 28.23 4.88
N PHE A 291 12.59 26.97 5.22
CA PHE A 291 11.40 26.64 5.99
C PHE A 291 11.45 27.36 7.36
N ALA A 292 10.31 27.92 7.76
CA ALA A 292 10.12 28.49 9.09
C ALA A 292 8.83 27.88 9.66
N GLY A 293 8.96 26.93 10.58
CA GLY A 293 7.82 26.34 11.27
C GLY A 293 7.15 27.40 12.13
N ARG A 294 6.12 28.06 11.60
CA ARG A 294 5.29 28.99 12.36
C ARG A 294 4.16 28.21 13.02
N ILE A 295 4.21 28.11 14.35
CA ILE A 295 3.11 27.61 15.14
C ILE A 295 2.38 28.87 15.61
N ASP A 296 1.19 29.11 15.06
CA ASP A 296 0.30 30.17 15.53
C ASP A 296 -0.32 29.79 16.89
#